data_AF-A0A843TF04-F1
#
_entry.id   AF-A0A843TF04-F1
#
_cell.length_a   1.000
_cell.length_b   1.000
_cell.length_c   1.000
_cell.angle_alpha   90.00
_cell.angle_beta   90.00
_cell.angle_gamma   90.00
#
_symmetry.space_group_name_H-M   'P 1'
#
loop_
_entity.id
_entity.type
_entity.pdbx_description
1 polymer ?
#
loop_
_entity_poly.entity_id
_entity_poly.type
_entity_poly.pdbx_seq_one_letter_code
_entity_poly.pdbx_strand_id
1 'polypeptide(L)'
;FSTERHSGVPLETRGLVVEFDPLADSLIVHGSTKVPHANRSQLADHLGIPSGKIRMKETSVGGGFGIRGEYYPEDFLLAWAALKLRRSIGWIEDRREHFVAANQSREQHHHAAIAGDREGRLLAIRSEFWADMGAYVRVTEPEFPT
;
A
#
# COMPACT_ATOMS: atom_id res chain seq x y z
N PHE A 1 25.23 9.60 -5.85
CA PHE A 1 24.93 8.27 -6.42
C PHE A 1 23.46 8.24 -6.82
N SER A 2 23.03 7.32 -7.68
CA SER A 2 21.62 7.11 -7.99
C SER A 2 21.20 5.68 -7.68
N THR A 3 19.91 5.51 -7.45
CA THR A 3 19.26 4.21 -7.34
C THR A 3 18.07 4.18 -8.29
N GLU A 4 17.91 3.07 -9.00
CA GLU A 4 16.84 2.88 -9.96
C GLU A 4 15.53 2.46 -9.28
N ARG A 5 14.41 2.65 -9.99
CA ARG A 5 13.10 2.20 -9.55
C ARG A 5 13.04 0.69 -9.43
N HIS A 6 12.51 0.19 -8.33
CA HIS A 6 12.19 -1.22 -8.18
C HIS A 6 10.95 -1.48 -7.34
N SER A 7 10.51 -2.74 -7.39
CA SER A 7 9.31 -3.25 -6.75
C SER A 7 9.63 -4.53 -5.99
N GLY A 8 8.84 -4.88 -4.98
CA GLY A 8 8.99 -6.10 -4.18
C GLY A 8 8.62 -7.40 -4.92
N VAL A 9 7.84 -7.31 -6.01
CA VAL A 9 7.47 -8.43 -6.93
C VAL A 9 7.23 -9.78 -6.20
N PRO A 10 6.32 -9.86 -5.22
CA PRO A 10 5.99 -11.12 -4.56
C PRO A 10 5.48 -12.16 -5.55
N LEU A 11 5.66 -13.46 -5.27
CA LEU A 11 5.17 -14.54 -6.14
C LEU A 11 3.65 -14.54 -6.25
N GLU A 12 2.95 -14.36 -5.14
CA GLU A 12 1.52 -14.09 -5.14
C GLU A 12 1.28 -12.61 -5.46
N THR A 13 0.45 -12.33 -6.46
CA THR A 13 0.03 -10.97 -6.82
C THR A 13 -0.96 -10.39 -5.80
N ARG A 14 -1.36 -9.11 -5.97
CA ARG A 14 -2.43 -8.52 -5.15
C ARG A 14 -3.76 -9.18 -5.49
N GLY A 15 -4.64 -9.17 -4.50
CA GLY A 15 -5.95 -9.75 -4.62
C GLY A 15 -6.78 -9.47 -3.38
N LEU A 16 -8.08 -9.39 -3.60
CA LEU A 16 -9.05 -9.06 -2.57
C LEU A 16 -10.37 -9.80 -2.87
N VAL A 17 -10.96 -10.37 -1.82
CA VAL A 17 -12.33 -10.88 -1.87
C VAL A 17 -13.17 -10.11 -0.88
N VAL A 18 -14.22 -9.45 -1.37
CA VAL A 18 -15.20 -8.76 -0.55
C VAL A 18 -16.45 -9.61 -0.48
N GLU A 19 -16.75 -10.12 0.70
CA GLU A 19 -17.99 -10.81 1.01
C GLU A 19 -19.03 -9.79 1.50
N PHE A 20 -20.23 -9.83 0.92
CA PHE A 20 -21.35 -8.98 1.32
C PHE A 20 -22.37 -9.79 2.11
N ASP A 21 -22.70 -9.34 3.32
CA ASP A 21 -23.79 -9.88 4.13
C ASP A 21 -25.09 -9.08 3.87
N PRO A 22 -26.11 -9.67 3.22
CA PRO A 22 -27.35 -8.98 2.92
C PRO A 22 -28.25 -8.74 4.14
N LEU A 23 -28.08 -9.51 5.22
CA LEU A 23 -28.89 -9.39 6.45
C LEU A 23 -28.35 -8.27 7.34
N ALA A 24 -27.03 -8.23 7.53
CA ALA A 24 -26.37 -7.21 8.33
C ALA A 24 -26.05 -5.92 7.54
N ASP A 25 -26.20 -5.96 6.20
CA ASP A 25 -25.81 -4.88 5.28
C ASP A 25 -24.38 -4.41 5.57
N SER A 26 -23.47 -5.40 5.57
CA SER A 26 -22.08 -5.28 6.02
C SER A 26 -21.11 -6.02 5.10
N LEU A 27 -19.81 -5.73 5.23
CA LEU A 27 -18.75 -6.28 4.41
C LEU A 27 -17.73 -7.06 5.25
N ILE A 28 -17.29 -8.19 4.72
CA ILE A 28 -16.07 -8.87 5.16
C ILE A 28 -15.06 -8.79 4.00
N VAL A 29 -13.92 -8.16 4.26
CA VAL A 29 -12.87 -7.92 3.27
C VAL A 29 -11.71 -8.86 3.56
N HIS A 30 -11.48 -9.83 2.68
CA HIS A 30 -10.43 -10.83 2.75
C HIS A 30 -9.26 -10.43 1.84
N GLY A 31 -8.05 -10.45 2.37
CA GLY A 31 -6.85 -10.24 1.57
C GLY A 31 -5.63 -9.94 2.43
N SER A 32 -4.55 -9.51 1.80
CA SER A 32 -3.39 -9.02 2.53
C SER A 32 -3.69 -7.63 3.07
N THR A 33 -3.71 -7.50 4.38
CA THR A 33 -3.90 -6.21 5.04
C THR A 33 -2.73 -6.04 5.99
N LYS A 34 -1.90 -5.01 5.81
CA LYS A 34 -0.73 -4.78 6.68
C LYS A 34 -1.15 -4.02 7.95
N VAL A 35 -2.14 -3.15 7.81
CA VAL A 35 -2.67 -2.30 8.88
C VAL A 35 -4.21 -2.38 8.88
N PRO A 36 -4.80 -3.55 9.20
CA PRO A 36 -6.24 -3.82 9.03
C PRO A 36 -7.14 -2.77 9.69
N HIS A 37 -6.75 -2.26 10.86
CA HIS A 37 -7.53 -1.27 11.58
C HIS A 37 -7.53 0.09 10.88
N ALA A 38 -6.37 0.55 10.40
CA ALA A 38 -6.24 1.82 9.68
C ALA A 38 -6.96 1.75 8.32
N ASN A 39 -6.71 0.68 7.55
CA ASN A 39 -7.37 0.47 6.27
C ASN A 39 -8.89 0.34 6.42
N ARG A 40 -9.39 -0.30 7.49
CA ARG A 40 -10.82 -0.37 7.78
C ARG A 40 -11.40 1.01 8.05
N SER A 41 -10.76 1.82 8.88
CA SER A 41 -11.22 3.17 9.17
C SER A 41 -11.25 4.02 7.90
N GLN A 42 -10.16 4.02 7.13
CA GLN A 42 -10.08 4.75 5.87
C GLN A 42 -11.13 4.28 4.85
N LEU A 43 -11.34 2.97 4.72
CA LEU A 43 -12.38 2.43 3.85
C LEU A 43 -13.79 2.83 4.29
N ALA A 44 -14.07 2.78 5.59
CA ALA A 44 -15.34 3.19 6.17
C ALA A 44 -15.62 4.67 5.90
N ASP A 45 -14.62 5.52 6.09
CA ASP A 45 -14.69 6.96 5.82
C ASP A 45 -14.95 7.23 4.33
N HIS A 46 -14.21 6.58 3.42
CA HIS A 46 -14.41 6.72 1.98
C HIS A 46 -15.77 6.21 1.49
N LEU A 47 -16.30 5.14 2.09
CA LEU A 47 -17.61 4.59 1.74
C LEU A 47 -18.78 5.32 2.43
N GLY A 48 -18.51 6.16 3.42
CA GLY A 48 -19.53 6.84 4.21
C GLY A 48 -20.37 5.89 5.08
N ILE A 49 -19.78 4.79 5.59
CA ILE A 49 -20.48 3.82 6.44
C ILE A 49 -19.77 3.63 7.79
N PRO A 50 -20.47 3.22 8.86
CA PRO A 50 -19.83 2.91 10.13
C PRO A 50 -18.76 1.83 10.00
N SER A 51 -17.59 2.01 10.63
CA SER A 51 -16.49 1.03 10.59
C SER A 51 -16.89 -0.34 11.16
N GLY A 52 -17.89 -0.41 12.04
CA GLY A 52 -18.50 -1.65 12.53
C GLY A 52 -19.21 -2.49 11.45
N LYS A 53 -19.57 -1.88 10.30
CA LYS A 53 -20.10 -2.59 9.12
C LYS A 53 -19.01 -3.17 8.23
N ILE A 54 -17.74 -3.00 8.57
CA ILE A 54 -16.62 -3.53 7.78
C ILE A 54 -15.75 -4.39 8.69
N ARG A 55 -15.47 -5.62 8.26
CA ARG A 55 -14.51 -6.51 8.91
C ARG A 55 -13.39 -6.85 7.94
N MET A 56 -12.17 -6.44 8.24
CA MET A 56 -10.99 -6.90 7.51
C MET A 56 -10.47 -8.21 8.09
N LYS A 57 -10.19 -9.19 7.22
CA LYS A 57 -9.61 -10.50 7.56
C LYS A 57 -8.34 -10.69 6.76
N GLU A 58 -7.22 -10.72 7.46
CA GLU A 58 -5.94 -11.10 6.89
C GLU A 58 -5.92 -12.60 6.58
N THR A 59 -5.41 -12.96 5.40
CA THR A 59 -5.23 -14.35 4.96
C THR A 59 -3.75 -14.69 4.89
N SER A 60 -3.41 -15.98 4.72
CA SER A 60 -2.04 -16.35 4.35
C SER A 60 -1.61 -15.66 3.06
N VAL A 61 -0.31 -15.31 2.97
CA VAL A 61 0.25 -14.53 1.86
C VAL A 61 1.56 -15.13 1.33
N GLY A 62 1.69 -15.25 0.01
CA GLY A 62 2.88 -15.67 -0.74
C GLY A 62 3.88 -14.54 -0.96
N GLY A 63 4.18 -13.80 0.11
CA GLY A 63 5.08 -12.64 0.10
C GLY A 63 4.35 -11.31 0.01
N GLY A 64 4.92 -10.28 0.65
CA GLY A 64 4.36 -8.92 0.66
C GLY A 64 5.38 -7.84 0.34
N PHE A 65 6.60 -7.95 0.86
CA PHE A 65 7.77 -7.10 0.55
C PHE A 65 7.48 -5.58 0.52
N GLY A 66 6.55 -5.12 1.35
CA GLY A 66 6.14 -3.70 1.43
C GLY A 66 5.15 -3.23 0.36
N ILE A 67 4.68 -4.11 -0.51
CA ILE A 67 3.68 -3.79 -1.56
C ILE A 67 2.29 -4.24 -1.17
N ARG A 68 2.15 -5.43 -0.57
CA ARG A 68 0.85 -5.95 -0.15
C ARG A 68 0.48 -5.45 1.24
N GLY A 69 -0.78 -5.07 1.40
CA GLY A 69 -1.37 -4.61 2.66
C GLY A 69 -1.41 -3.09 2.85
N GLU A 70 -0.96 -2.34 1.86
CA GLU A 70 -1.26 -0.92 1.72
C GLU A 70 -2.66 -0.72 1.13
N TYR A 71 -3.14 0.52 1.21
CA TYR A 71 -4.44 0.89 0.67
C TYR A 71 -4.32 1.26 -0.81
N TYR A 72 -4.92 0.47 -1.68
CA TYR A 72 -4.97 0.68 -3.12
C TYR A 72 -6.38 1.07 -3.59
N PRO A 73 -6.51 1.66 -4.80
CA PRO A 73 -7.82 1.95 -5.36
C PRO A 73 -8.76 0.74 -5.40
N GLU A 74 -8.23 -0.47 -5.61
CA GLU A 74 -9.03 -1.70 -5.66
C GLU A 74 -9.67 -2.04 -4.30
N ASP A 75 -9.05 -1.68 -3.17
CA ASP A 75 -9.66 -1.85 -1.83
C ASP A 75 -10.98 -1.07 -1.69
N PHE A 76 -11.02 0.14 -2.24
CA PHE A 76 -12.23 0.95 -2.28
C PHE A 76 -13.21 0.45 -3.35
N LEU A 77 -12.75 0.27 -4.58
CA LEU A 77 -13.61 -0.04 -5.73
C LEU A 77 -14.37 -1.36 -5.55
N LEU A 78 -13.71 -2.39 -5.01
CA LEU A 78 -14.33 -3.70 -4.79
C LEU A 78 -15.36 -3.64 -3.66
N ALA A 79 -15.05 -2.94 -2.57
CA ALA A 79 -15.99 -2.75 -1.46
C ALA A 79 -17.21 -1.92 -1.88
N TRP A 80 -16.99 -0.82 -2.60
CA TRP A 80 -18.05 0.01 -3.17
C TRP A 80 -18.92 -0.79 -4.14
N ALA A 81 -18.31 -1.57 -5.04
CA ALA A 81 -19.04 -2.40 -5.98
C ALA A 81 -19.85 -3.49 -5.27
N ALA A 82 -19.32 -4.10 -4.22
CA ALA A 82 -20.02 -5.14 -3.45
C ALA A 82 -21.29 -4.58 -2.77
N LEU A 83 -21.20 -3.38 -2.18
CA LEU A 83 -22.35 -2.67 -1.62
C LEU A 83 -23.38 -2.30 -2.69
N LYS A 84 -22.91 -1.75 -3.82
CA LYS A 84 -23.78 -1.29 -4.91
C LYS A 84 -24.51 -2.43 -5.60
N LEU A 85 -23.83 -3.55 -5.83
CA LEU A 85 -24.38 -4.73 -6.47
C LEU A 85 -25.07 -5.68 -5.48
N ARG A 86 -24.89 -5.47 -4.18
CA ARG A 86 -25.38 -6.32 -3.09
C ARG A 86 -24.92 -7.78 -3.25
N ARG A 87 -23.65 -7.97 -3.62
CA ARG A 87 -23.06 -9.29 -3.92
C ARG A 87 -21.59 -9.33 -3.53
N SER A 88 -21.12 -10.52 -3.18
CA SER A 88 -19.69 -10.76 -2.97
C SER A 88 -18.91 -10.67 -4.29
N ILE A 89 -17.73 -10.07 -4.24
CA ILE A 89 -16.86 -9.82 -5.41
C ILE A 89 -15.45 -10.27 -5.07
N GLY A 90 -14.83 -11.02 -5.98
CA GLY A 90 -13.42 -11.39 -5.91
C GLY A 90 -12.64 -10.77 -7.07
N TRP A 91 -11.43 -10.33 -6.79
CA TRP A 91 -10.49 -9.82 -7.77
C TRP A 91 -9.08 -10.28 -7.43
N ILE A 92 -8.35 -10.73 -8.45
CA ILE A 92 -6.95 -11.12 -8.38
C ILE A 92 -6.30 -10.49 -9.60
N GLU A 93 -5.25 -9.69 -9.40
CA GLU A 93 -4.51 -9.09 -10.52
C GLU A 93 -3.58 -10.13 -11.17
N ASP A 94 -3.27 -9.92 -12.44
CA ASP A 94 -2.18 -10.61 -13.11
C ASP A 94 -0.81 -9.95 -12.87
N ARG A 95 0.26 -10.60 -13.36
CA ARG A 95 1.62 -10.10 -13.17
C ARG A 95 1.89 -8.79 -13.92
N ARG A 96 1.25 -8.57 -15.07
CA ARG A 96 1.43 -7.36 -15.86
C ARG A 96 0.78 -6.17 -15.17
N GLU A 97 -0.43 -6.34 -14.65
CA GLU A 97 -1.11 -5.38 -13.78
C GLU A 97 -0.23 -5.04 -12.57
N HIS A 98 0.34 -6.06 -11.91
CA HIS A 98 1.23 -5.86 -10.77
C HIS A 98 2.44 -4.97 -11.13
N PHE A 99 3.10 -5.20 -12.27
CA PHE A 99 4.26 -4.38 -12.66
C PHE A 99 3.90 -2.93 -12.97
N VAL A 100 2.67 -2.65 -13.41
CA VAL A 100 2.25 -1.31 -13.81
C VAL A 100 1.62 -0.53 -12.66
N ALA A 101 0.80 -1.19 -11.85
CA ALA A 101 -0.06 -0.54 -10.86
C ALA A 101 0.41 -0.70 -9.42
N ALA A 102 1.20 -1.74 -9.10
CA ALA A 102 1.68 -1.92 -7.75
C ALA A 102 2.76 -0.89 -7.42
N ASN A 103 2.80 -0.49 -6.16
CA ASN A 103 3.71 0.56 -5.71
C ASN A 103 5.18 0.18 -5.95
N GLN A 104 5.96 1.17 -6.36
CA GLN A 104 7.39 1.05 -6.64
C GLN A 104 8.15 2.08 -5.78
N SER A 105 9.45 1.85 -5.57
CA SER A 105 10.26 2.74 -4.73
C SER A 105 11.70 2.83 -5.24
N ARG A 106 12.50 3.61 -4.50
CA ARG A 106 13.95 3.77 -4.62
C ARG A 106 14.48 4.49 -5.85
N GLU A 107 13.63 5.01 -6.72
CA GLU A 107 14.13 5.93 -7.76
C GLU A 107 14.56 7.25 -7.11
N GLN A 108 15.86 7.39 -6.89
CA GLN A 108 16.44 8.50 -6.14
C GLN A 108 17.80 8.91 -6.70
N HIS A 109 18.02 10.23 -6.76
CA HIS A 109 19.30 10.82 -7.11
C HIS A 109 19.87 11.54 -5.89
N HIS A 110 21.06 11.15 -5.45
CA HIS A 110 21.70 11.65 -4.24
C HIS A 110 22.98 12.42 -4.58
N HIS A 111 23.07 13.65 -4.09
CA HIS A 111 24.30 14.42 -3.99
C HIS A 111 24.78 14.40 -2.53
N ALA A 112 25.71 13.50 -2.24
CA ALA A 112 26.25 13.29 -0.90
C ALA A 112 27.72 13.71 -0.80
N ALA A 113 28.08 14.33 0.32
CA ALA A 113 29.45 14.70 0.68
C ALA A 113 29.76 14.22 2.10
N ILE A 114 30.98 13.73 2.31
CA ILE A 114 31.49 13.28 3.60
C ILE A 114 32.80 14.01 3.88
N ALA A 115 32.97 14.54 5.09
CA ALA A 115 34.21 15.12 5.57
C ALA A 115 34.86 14.17 6.59
N GLY A 116 36.17 13.97 6.49
CA GLY A 116 36.94 13.16 7.45
C GLY A 116 38.31 13.78 7.75
N ASP A 117 38.87 13.44 8.91
CA ASP A 117 40.26 13.78 9.28
C ASP A 117 41.27 12.76 8.72
N ARG A 118 42.58 12.98 8.97
CA ARG A 118 43.65 12.12 8.47
C ARG A 118 43.71 10.76 9.18
N GLU A 119 43.14 10.69 10.38
CA GLU A 119 43.01 9.49 11.19
C GLU A 119 41.78 8.66 10.80
N GLY A 120 41.00 9.13 9.82
CA GLY A 120 39.80 8.47 9.32
C GLY A 120 38.54 8.73 10.14
N ARG A 121 38.54 9.70 11.06
CA ARG A 121 37.35 10.09 11.80
C ARG A 121 36.39 10.87 10.91
N LEU A 122 35.13 10.48 10.94
CA LEU A 122 34.05 11.19 10.27
C LEU A 122 33.77 12.52 10.99
N LEU A 123 33.85 13.64 10.26
CA LEU A 123 33.62 14.99 10.79
C LEU A 123 32.23 15.52 10.42
N ALA A 124 31.78 15.25 9.19
CA ALA A 124 30.48 15.70 8.72
C ALA A 124 29.94 14.83 7.58
N ILE A 125 28.62 14.81 7.43
CA ILE A 125 27.89 14.26 6.28
C ILE A 125 26.87 15.30 5.83
N ARG A 126 26.80 15.53 4.52
CA ARG A 126 25.73 16.31 3.88
C ARG A 126 25.13 15.48 2.76
N SER A 127 23.81 15.44 2.66
CA SER A 127 23.10 14.83 1.53
C SER A 127 21.96 15.71 1.07
N GLU A 128 21.87 15.92 -0.22
CA GLU A 128 20.71 16.46 -0.93
C GLU A 128 20.22 15.36 -1.88
N PHE A 129 18.92 15.11 -1.93
CA PHE A 129 18.40 14.08 -2.82
C PHE A 129 17.03 14.44 -3.41
N TRP A 130 16.80 13.91 -4.60
CA TRP A 130 15.53 13.97 -5.32
C TRP A 130 14.97 12.56 -5.42
N ALA A 131 13.70 12.38 -5.09
CA ALA A 131 13.00 11.11 -5.17
C ALA A 131 11.87 11.22 -6.19
N ASP A 132 11.82 10.31 -7.15
CA ASP A 132 10.67 10.20 -8.04
C ASP A 132 9.55 9.43 -7.32
N MET A 133 8.46 10.14 -7.02
CA MET A 133 7.31 9.63 -6.30
C MET A 133 6.18 9.11 -7.22
N GLY A 134 6.36 9.16 -8.54
CA GLY A 134 5.31 8.86 -9.51
C GLY A 134 4.24 9.94 -9.60
N ALA A 135 3.11 9.59 -10.23
CA ALA A 135 2.02 10.54 -10.48
C ALA A 135 1.24 10.95 -9.22
N TYR A 136 1.21 10.09 -8.21
CA TYR A 136 0.50 10.32 -6.95
C TYR A 136 1.38 9.91 -5.78
N VAL A 137 1.33 10.67 -4.70
CA VAL A 137 2.00 10.29 -3.46
C VAL A 137 1.34 9.04 -2.90
N ARG A 138 2.17 8.04 -2.61
CA ARG A 138 1.74 6.79 -1.98
C ARG A 138 1.01 7.09 -0.67
N VAL A 139 -0.15 6.48 -0.49
CA VAL A 139 -0.88 6.51 0.79
C VAL A 139 -0.06 5.72 1.80
N THR A 140 0.80 6.43 2.53
CA THR A 140 1.54 5.90 3.66
C THR A 140 0.84 6.40 4.93
N GLU A 141 0.96 5.68 6.04
CA GLU A 141 0.37 5.99 7.34
C GLU A 141 0.36 7.50 7.71
N PRO A 142 -0.59 7.95 8.56
CA PRO A 142 -0.83 9.37 8.79
C PRO A 142 0.45 10.10 9.17
N GLU A 143 0.61 11.26 8.52
CA GLU A 143 1.75 12.16 8.56
C GLU A 143 2.44 12.19 9.93
N PHE A 144 3.73 11.81 9.98
CA PHE A 144 4.60 12.39 10.98
C PHE A 144 4.70 13.88 10.67
N PRO A 145 4.29 14.79 11.58
CA PRO A 145 4.42 16.21 11.34
C PRO A 145 5.92 16.53 11.21
N THR A 146 6.30 17.09 10.07
CA THR A 146 7.57 17.79 9.89
C THR A 146 7.58 19.10 10.67
#